data_AF-A0A5C9BLX5-F1
#
_entry.id   AF-A0A5C9BLX5-F1
#
_cell.length_a   1.000
_cell.length_b   1.000
_cell.length_c   1.000
_cell.angle_alpha   90.00
_cell.angle_beta   90.00
_cell.angle_gamma   90.00
#
_symmetry.space_group_name_H-M   'P 1'
#
loop_
_entity.id
_entity.type
_entity.pdbx_description
1 polymer ?
#
loop_
_entity_poly.entity_id
_entity_poly.type
_entity_poly.pdbx_seq_one_letter_code
_entity_poly.pdbx_strand_id
1 'polypeptide(L)' 'MILALAIACRRPPEWVSLLALDDAIRLAEAVFGANADFFIRRVVPEITRVSQRIGTVIPGATPSPGSSGPDTAIPMS' A
#
# COMPACT_ATOMS: atom_id res chain seq x y z
N MET A 1 0.32 19.91 5.56
CA MET A 1 -0.98 19.44 6.12
C MET A 1 -2.17 20.11 5.43
N ILE A 2 -2.33 21.44 5.51
CA ILE A 2 -3.48 22.19 4.94
C ILE A 2 -3.81 21.80 3.49
N LEU A 3 -2.81 21.82 2.59
CA LEU A 3 -3.02 21.48 1.18
C LEU A 3 -3.51 20.03 0.97
N ALA A 4 -3.01 19.09 1.77
CA ALA A 4 -3.41 17.69 1.66
C ALA A 4 -4.88 17.50 2.04
N LEU A 5 -5.34 18.16 3.11
CA LEU A 5 -6.75 18.15 3.50
C LEU A 5 -7.62 18.89 2.48
N ALA A 6 -7.15 20.02 1.93
CA ALA A 6 -7.86 20.77 0.90
C ALA A 6 -8.11 19.89 -0.34
N ILE A 7 -7.09 19.15 -0.78
CA ILE A 7 -7.20 18.20 -1.90
C ILE A 7 -8.17 17.06 -1.55
N ALA A 8 -7.96 16.40 -0.41
CA ALA A 8 -8.77 15.26 0.00
C ALA A 8 -10.26 15.61 0.17
N CYS A 9 -10.54 16.81 0.69
CA CYS A 9 -11.90 17.32 0.91
C CYS A 9 -12.47 18.06 -0.30
N ARG A 10 -11.70 18.27 -1.38
CA ARG A 10 -12.06 19.10 -2.55
C ARG A 10 -12.54 20.50 -2.16
N ARG A 11 -11.76 21.15 -1.29
CA ARG A 11 -12.01 22.51 -0.82
C ARG A 11 -10.80 23.40 -1.11
N PRO A 12 -10.98 24.73 -1.21
CA PRO A 12 -9.86 25.65 -1.30
C PRO A 12 -9.02 25.59 0.01
N PRO A 13 -7.69 25.82 -0.05
CA PRO A 13 -6.83 25.80 1.14
C PRO A 13 -7.29 26.74 2.25
N GLU A 14 -7.86 27.89 1.89
CA GLU A 14 -8.35 28.91 2.82
C GLU A 14 -9.48 28.37 3.70
N TRP A 15 -10.29 27.46 3.17
CA TRP A 15 -11.35 26.80 3.94
C TRP A 15 -10.78 25.95 5.08
N VAL A 16 -9.66 25.27 4.85
CA VAL A 16 -8.98 24.46 5.88
C VAL A 16 -8.24 25.37 6.87
N SER A 17 -7.65 26.48 6.42
CA SER A 17 -6.91 27.39 7.31
C SER A 17 -7.81 28.17 8.27
N LEU A 18 -9.11 28.25 8.00
CA LEU A 18 -10.10 28.90 8.86
C LEU A 18 -10.67 27.97 9.94
N LEU A 19 -10.34 26.67 9.92
CA LEU A 19 -10.75 25.73 10.95
C LEU A 19 -10.01 26.03 12.27
N ALA A 20 -10.71 25.84 13.39
CA ALA A 20 -10.05 25.70 14.67
C ALA A 20 -9.09 24.50 14.62
N LEU A 21 -7.99 24.56 15.37
CA LEU A 21 -6.96 23.51 15.33
C LEU A 21 -7.53 22.13 15.64
N ASP A 22 -8.40 22.01 16.64
CA ASP A 22 -9.04 20.75 17.02
C ASP A 22 -9.91 20.18 15.90
N ASP A 23 -10.64 21.04 15.19
CA ASP A 23 -11.47 20.63 14.05
C ASP A 23 -10.61 20.20 12.86
N ALA A 24 -9.49 20.88 12.62
CA ALA A 24 -8.54 20.50 11.59
C ALA A 24 -7.88 19.13 11.88
N ILE A 25 -7.56 18.85 13.15
CA ILE A 25 -7.04 17.54 13.58
C ILE A 25 -8.10 16.45 13.39
N ARG A 26 -9.33 16.67 13.87
CA ARG A 26 -10.44 15.71 13.70
C ARG A 26 -10.74 15.43 12.23
N LEU A 27 -10.72 16.46 11.40
CA LEU A 27 -10.88 16.32 9.95
C LEU A 27 -9.75 15.47 9.36
N ALA A 28 -8.50 15.71 9.78
CA ALA A 28 -7.36 14.93 9.32
C ALA A 28 -7.48 13.45 9.69
N GLU A 29 -7.84 13.15 10.93
CA GLU A 29 -8.07 11.78 11.39
C GLU A 29 -9.15 11.08 10.58
N ALA A 30 -10.29 11.76 10.33
CA ALA A 30 -11.38 11.20 9.53
C ALA A 30 -10.95 10.92 8.09
N VAL A 31 -10.25 11.85 7.45
CA VAL A 31 -9.76 11.70 6.07
C VAL A 31 -8.74 10.56 5.96
N PHE A 32 -7.77 10.50 6.88
CA PHE A 32 -6.78 9.42 6.87
C PHE A 32 -7.42 8.08 7.18
N GLY A 33 -8.34 8.00 8.13
CA GLY A 33 -9.07 6.78 8.48
C GLY A 33 -9.88 6.25 7.30
N ALA A 34 -10.68 7.11 6.65
CA ALA A 34 -11.48 6.71 5.50
C ALA A 34 -10.62 6.27 4.30
N ASN A 35 -9.53 7.00 4.03
CA ASN A 35 -8.60 6.62 2.96
C ASN A 35 -7.92 5.29 3.26
N ALA A 36 -7.38 5.10 4.47
CA ALA A 36 -6.72 3.86 4.87
C ALA A 36 -7.68 2.66 4.79
N ASP A 37 -8.92 2.82 5.26
CA ASP A 37 -9.95 1.78 5.18
C ASP A 37 -10.24 1.40 3.72
N PHE A 38 -10.39 2.38 2.83
CA PHE A 38 -10.56 2.13 1.39
C PHE A 38 -9.35 1.38 0.79
N PHE A 39 -8.13 1.81 1.11
CA PHE A 39 -6.93 1.16 0.59
C PHE A 39 -6.85 -0.30 1.03
N ILE A 40 -7.07 -0.59 2.31
CA ILE A 40 -6.97 -1.94 2.87
C ILE A 40 -8.12 -2.83 2.38
N ARG A 41 -9.36 -2.33 2.41
CA ARG A 41 -10.55 -3.15 2.09
C ARG A 41 -10.82 -3.29 0.61
N ARG A 42 -10.41 -2.30 -0.21
CA ARG A 42 -10.77 -2.27 -1.64
C ARG A 42 -9.56 -2.31 -2.57
N VAL A 43 -8.53 -1.51 -2.32
CA VAL A 43 -7.40 -1.38 -3.27
C VAL A 43 -6.45 -2.56 -3.19
N VAL A 44 -5.99 -2.91 -1.98
CA VAL A 44 -5.03 -4.01 -1.78
C VAL A 44 -5.55 -5.34 -2.33
N PRO A 45 -6.81 -5.75 -2.08
CA PRO A 45 -7.34 -6.99 -2.65
C PRO A 45 -7.37 -7.00 -4.18
N GLU A 46 -7.74 -5.87 -4.81
CA GLU A 46 -7.78 -5.77 -6.27
C GLU A 46 -6.37 -5.82 -6.88
N ILE A 47 -5.39 -5.14 -6.27
CA ILE A 47 -3.99 -5.23 -6.68
C ILE A 47 -3.51 -6.68 -6.59
N THR A 48 -3.75 -7.36 -5.47
CA THR A 48 -3.38 -8.78 -5.30
C THR A 48 -4.01 -9.66 -6.37
N ARG A 49 -5.32 -9.48 -6.64
CA ARG A 49 -6.04 -10.22 -7.67
C ARG A 49 -5.47 -9.99 -9.07
N VAL A 50 -5.16 -8.75 -9.42
CA VAL A 50 -4.58 -8.40 -10.73
C VAL A 50 -3.17 -8.97 -10.85
N SER A 51 -2.34 -8.85 -9.82
CA SER A 51 -0.98 -9.41 -9.79
C SER A 51 -0.99 -10.93 -9.97
N GLN A 52 -1.91 -11.65 -9.31
CA GLN A 52 -2.10 -13.07 -9.51
C GLN A 52 -2.47 -13.41 -10.96
N ARG A 53 -3.41 -12.66 -11.55
CA ARG A 53 -3.80 -12.86 -12.96
C ARG A 53 -2.64 -12.62 -13.91
N ILE A 54 -1.87 -11.55 -13.73
CA ILE A 54 -0.71 -11.25 -14.58
C ILE A 54 0.33 -12.37 -14.45
N GLY A 55 0.60 -12.84 -13.23
CA GLY A 55 1.50 -13.98 -12.99
C GLY A 55 1.07 -15.27 -13.70
N THR A 56 -0.25 -15.49 -13.86
CA THR A 56 -0.77 -16.64 -14.62
C THR A 56 -0.73 -16.45 -16.15
N VAL A 57 -0.69 -15.21 -16.63
CA VAL A 57 -0.70 -14.87 -18.08
C VAL A 57 0.71 -14.84 -18.67
N ILE A 58 1.76 -14.69 -17.86
CA ILE A 58 3.16 -14.75 -18.29
C ILE A 58 3.68 -16.20 -18.11
N PRO A 59 3.82 -17.00 -19.18
CA PRO A 59 4.38 -18.35 -19.08
C PRO A 59 5.86 -18.25 -18.66
N GLY A 60 6.24 -18.89 -17.55
CA GLY A 60 7.65 -18.99 -17.12
C GLY A 60 8.03 -18.18 -15.87
N ALA A 61 7.12 -17.44 -15.24
CA ALA A 61 7.35 -16.84 -13.92
C ALA A 61 7.15 -17.86 -12.78
N THR A 62 7.87 -18.98 -12.82
CA THR A 62 8.00 -19.85 -11.63
C THR A 62 8.90 -19.15 -10.63
N PRO A 63 8.51 -18.98 -9.35
CA PRO A 63 9.47 -18.60 -8.31
C PRO A 63 10.54 -19.71 -8.25
N SER A 64 11.78 -19.38 -8.59
CA SER A 64 12.88 -20.34 -8.47
C SER A 64 13.03 -20.75 -7.01
N PRO A 65 12.97 -22.05 -6.66
CA PRO A 65 13.43 -22.51 -5.36
C PRO A 65 14.90 -22.09 -5.21
N GLY A 66 15.22 -21.39 -4.13
CA GLY A 66 16.58 -20.94 -3.87
C GLY A 66 17.54 -22.11 -3.97
N SER A 67 18.50 -22.01 -4.90
CA SER A 67 19.64 -22.92 -4.95
C SER A 67 20.48 -22.64 -3.72
N SER A 68 20.40 -23.53 -2.74
CA SER A 68 21.36 -23.62 -1.65
C SER A 68 21.65 -25.09 -1.45
N GLY A 69 22.51 -25.61 -2.31
CA GLY A 69 23.29 -26.81 -2.03
C GLY A 69 24.73 -26.51 -2.41
N PRO A 70 25.67 -26.68 -1.47
CA PRO A 70 27.00 -27.15 -1.83
C PRO A 70 27.15 -28.58 -1.33
N ASP A 71 27.28 -29.50 -2.29
CA ASP A 71 27.98 -30.76 -2.10
C ASP A 71 29.39 -30.45 -1.58
N THR A 72 29.69 -30.87 -0.35
CA THR A 72 31.05 -31.28 -0.01
C THR A 72 30.96 -32.55 0.83
N ALA A 73 30.91 -33.69 0.15
CA ALA A 73 31.24 -34.97 0.76
C ALA A 73 32.71 -34.92 1.22
N ILE A 74 32.94 -35.09 2.52
CA ILE A 74 34.29 -35.24 3.08
C ILE A 74 34.72 -36.70 2.84
N PRO A 75 35.80 -36.99 2.10
CA PRO A 75 36.29 -38.36 1.99
C PRO A 75 36.91 -38.79 3.32
N MET A 76 36.55 -39.99 3.80
CA MET A 76 37.18 -40.64 4.95
C MET A 76 38.66 -40.92 4.66
N SER A 77 39.50 -40.74 5.68
CA SER A 77 40.83 -41.33 5.81
C SER A 77 40.98 -41.92 7.20
#